data_AF-K1TRT5-F1
#
_entry.id   AF-K1TRT5-F1
#
_cell.length_a   1.000
_cell.length_b   1.000
_cell.length_c   1.000
_cell.angle_alpha   90.00
_cell.angle_beta   90.00
_cell.angle_gamma   90.00
#
_symmetry.space_group_name_H-M   'P 1'
#
loop_
_entity.id
_entity.type
_entity.pdbx_description
1 polymer ?
#
loop_
_entity_poly.entity_id
_entity_poly.type
_entity_poly.pdbx_seq_one_letter_code
_entity_poly.pdbx_strand_id
1 'polypeptide(L)'
;LDAGERPSLSLAASMSKGSFAKTFEQLEVVQKLAPVFEKTGGDYSLSLDLSTALDASLSPDLGTLTASGELRSEHIEIQNLKAFDALATALKNDKLRRIEARDVAVRFAVRDGRVTTQPFDLQLGDVAVNLGGSTGLDQTIDYTARVSLPDNGILQTVDVGIGGTFTDPKVSLDVKQAAEQAVKNVVDEQIQKLTGSESLSDEIAKQAENLRSEAERADNNLIEAAREQRTKLVEAAASKGALAKLAAEKAGDKLVSEAEKQAANLKAEA
;
A
#
# COMPACT_ATOMS: atom_id res chain seq x y z
N LEU A 1 -31.64 -15.32 34.83
CA LEU A 1 -31.99 -15.87 33.50
C LEU A 1 -30.66 -16.15 32.84
N ASP A 2 -30.21 -17.40 32.88
CA ASP A 2 -28.98 -17.80 32.21
C ASP A 2 -29.19 -17.56 30.71
N ALA A 3 -28.34 -16.75 30.09
CA ALA A 3 -28.39 -16.53 28.66
C ALA A 3 -28.01 -17.87 28.00
N GLY A 4 -29.02 -18.67 27.65
CA GLY A 4 -28.88 -20.06 27.24
C GLY A 4 -27.69 -20.26 26.32
N GLU A 5 -26.78 -21.14 26.74
CA GLU A 5 -25.57 -21.49 26.00
C GLU A 5 -25.97 -21.87 24.56
N ARG A 6 -25.60 -21.00 23.61
CA ARG A 6 -25.69 -21.35 22.19
C ARG A 6 -24.64 -22.44 21.95
N PRO A 7 -24.98 -23.52 21.20
CA PRO A 7 -23.99 -24.51 20.81
C PRO A 7 -22.80 -23.81 20.15
N SER A 8 -21.59 -24.27 20.44
CA SER A 8 -20.38 -23.78 19.80
C SER A 8 -19.76 -24.87 18.93
N LEU A 9 -19.12 -24.44 17.85
CA LEU A 9 -18.34 -25.30 16.97
C LEU A 9 -16.87 -24.88 17.09
N SER A 10 -16.01 -25.85 17.39
CA SER A 10 -14.56 -25.71 17.24
C SER A 10 -14.05 -26.78 16.30
N LEU A 11 -13.21 -26.37 15.34
CA LEU A 11 -12.71 -27.22 14.27
C LEU A 11 -11.25 -26.92 14.03
N ALA A 12 -10.39 -27.92 14.21
CA ALA A 12 -9.06 -27.95 13.64
C ALA A 12 -9.11 -28.83 12.39
N ALA A 13 -8.80 -28.27 11.22
CA ALA A 13 -8.89 -28.95 9.95
C ALA A 13 -7.59 -28.80 9.16
N SER A 14 -7.25 -29.85 8.42
CA SER A 14 -6.20 -29.83 7.41
C SER A 14 -6.76 -30.42 6.12
N MET A 15 -6.62 -29.69 5.04
CA MET A 15 -7.06 -30.09 3.71
C MET A 15 -5.89 -30.02 2.75
N SER A 16 -5.84 -30.95 1.80
CA SER A 16 -4.91 -30.92 0.68
C SER A 16 -5.68 -31.07 -0.62
N LYS A 17 -5.19 -30.44 -1.69
CA LYS A 17 -5.79 -30.48 -3.03
C LYS A 17 -7.26 -30.05 -3.07
N GLY A 18 -7.62 -29.04 -2.27
CA GLY A 18 -8.91 -28.35 -2.38
C GLY A 18 -8.91 -27.45 -3.61
N SER A 19 -10.02 -27.35 -4.33
CA SER A 19 -10.14 -26.49 -5.51
C SER A 19 -10.79 -25.16 -5.13
N PHE A 20 -10.16 -24.03 -5.48
CA PHE A 20 -10.68 -22.69 -5.15
C PHE A 20 -12.12 -22.49 -5.64
N ALA A 21 -12.39 -22.80 -6.91
CA ALA A 21 -13.71 -22.66 -7.52
C ALA A 21 -14.78 -23.52 -6.82
N LYS A 22 -14.49 -24.81 -6.58
CA LYS A 22 -15.45 -25.70 -5.91
C LYS A 22 -15.74 -25.27 -4.48
N THR A 23 -14.71 -24.85 -3.75
CA THR A 23 -14.88 -24.34 -2.38
C THR A 23 -15.78 -23.11 -2.37
N PHE A 24 -15.56 -22.17 -3.30
CA PHE A 24 -16.42 -20.99 -3.42
C PHE A 24 -17.87 -21.37 -3.73
N GLU A 25 -18.11 -22.28 -4.67
CA GLU A 25 -19.46 -22.73 -5.02
C GLU A 25 -20.20 -23.38 -3.84
N GLN A 26 -19.47 -24.11 -2.99
CA GLN A 26 -20.06 -24.96 -1.96
C GLN A 26 -20.17 -24.31 -0.58
N LEU A 27 -19.32 -23.33 -0.26
CA LEU A 27 -19.21 -22.78 1.10
C LEU A 27 -19.60 -21.30 1.13
N GLU A 28 -20.78 -21.00 1.68
CA GLU A 28 -21.28 -19.63 1.83
C GLU A 28 -20.32 -18.73 2.63
N VAL A 29 -19.65 -19.27 3.65
CA VAL A 29 -18.64 -18.53 4.42
C VAL A 29 -17.49 -18.03 3.53
N VAL A 30 -17.05 -18.85 2.56
CA VAL A 30 -16.00 -18.47 1.61
C VAL A 30 -16.53 -17.45 0.63
N GLN A 31 -17.79 -17.57 0.19
CA GLN A 31 -18.42 -16.59 -0.68
C GLN A 31 -18.44 -15.19 -0.08
N LYS A 32 -18.68 -15.08 1.23
CA LYS A 32 -18.73 -13.80 1.95
C LYS A 32 -17.36 -13.25 2.32
N LEU A 33 -16.45 -14.11 2.78
CA LEU A 33 -15.17 -13.68 3.36
C LEU A 33 -14.01 -13.67 2.36
N ALA A 34 -14.07 -14.50 1.32
CA ALA A 34 -13.03 -14.57 0.30
C ALA A 34 -13.63 -14.63 -1.12
N PRO A 35 -14.35 -13.57 -1.57
CA PRO A 35 -14.93 -13.51 -2.92
C PRO A 35 -13.94 -13.76 -4.05
N VAL A 36 -12.66 -13.48 -3.80
CA VAL A 36 -11.54 -13.72 -4.72
C VAL A 36 -11.48 -15.17 -5.23
N PHE A 37 -11.92 -16.16 -4.43
CA PHE A 37 -11.89 -17.57 -4.82
C PHE A 37 -12.70 -17.85 -6.09
N GLU A 38 -13.75 -17.08 -6.38
CA GLU A 38 -14.56 -17.24 -7.59
C GLU A 38 -13.72 -17.10 -8.87
N LYS A 39 -12.71 -16.22 -8.83
CA LYS A 39 -11.86 -15.89 -9.99
C LYS A 39 -10.47 -16.52 -9.91
N THR A 40 -10.22 -17.35 -8.90
CA THR A 40 -8.95 -18.04 -8.69
C THR A 40 -9.05 -19.47 -9.17
N GLY A 41 -8.25 -19.81 -10.18
CA GLY A 41 -7.98 -21.17 -10.62
C GLY A 41 -6.85 -21.81 -9.82
N GLY A 42 -6.79 -23.14 -9.88
CA GLY A 42 -5.79 -23.95 -9.20
C GLY A 42 -6.34 -24.69 -7.98
N ASP A 43 -5.43 -25.37 -7.30
CA ASP A 43 -5.70 -26.13 -6.08
C ASP A 43 -4.88 -25.58 -4.91
N TYR A 44 -5.33 -25.83 -3.70
CA TYR A 44 -4.68 -25.40 -2.48
C TYR A 44 -4.70 -26.46 -1.39
N SER A 45 -3.77 -26.30 -0.45
CA SER A 45 -3.81 -26.95 0.85
C SER A 45 -4.12 -25.88 1.90
N LEU A 46 -4.79 -26.28 2.98
CA LEU A 46 -5.25 -25.41 4.04
C LEU A 46 -4.99 -26.06 5.39
N SER A 47 -4.36 -25.33 6.30
CA SER A 47 -4.47 -25.56 7.74
C SER A 47 -5.41 -24.51 8.32
N LEU A 48 -6.36 -24.93 9.15
CA LEU A 48 -7.40 -24.07 9.71
C LEU A 48 -7.68 -24.46 11.16
N ASP A 49 -7.63 -23.47 12.04
CA ASP A 49 -8.22 -23.51 13.38
C ASP A 49 -9.38 -22.53 13.40
N LEU A 50 -10.59 -23.01 13.70
CA LEU A 50 -11.83 -22.25 13.66
C LEU A 50 -12.64 -22.44 14.95
N SER A 51 -13.27 -21.37 15.42
CA SER A 51 -14.26 -21.38 16.50
C SER A 51 -15.39 -20.39 16.21
N THR A 52 -16.63 -20.78 16.45
CA THR A 52 -17.83 -19.95 16.21
C THR A 52 -19.00 -20.43 17.08
N ALA A 53 -19.89 -19.51 17.45
CA ALA A 53 -21.19 -19.89 17.98
C ALA A 53 -22.09 -20.37 16.84
N LEU A 54 -23.04 -21.24 17.15
CA LEU A 54 -24.07 -21.68 16.21
C LEU A 54 -25.40 -21.02 16.56
N ASP A 55 -26.19 -20.72 15.53
CA ASP A 55 -27.56 -20.26 15.70
C ASP A 55 -28.53 -21.43 15.97
N ALA A 56 -29.83 -21.13 16.09
CA ALA A 56 -30.85 -22.14 16.34
C ALA A 56 -31.01 -23.18 15.21
N SER A 57 -30.49 -22.89 14.01
CA SER A 57 -30.43 -23.82 12.87
C SER A 57 -29.15 -24.64 12.82
N LEU A 58 -28.27 -24.50 13.83
CA LEU A 58 -26.91 -25.05 13.87
C LEU A 58 -25.99 -24.48 12.76
N SER A 59 -26.29 -23.29 12.25
CA SER A 59 -25.45 -22.60 11.28
C SER A 59 -24.41 -21.71 11.98
N PRO A 60 -23.17 -21.61 11.46
CA PRO A 60 -22.14 -20.71 12.00
C PRO A 60 -22.58 -19.24 12.07
N ASP A 61 -22.49 -18.64 13.25
CA ASP A 61 -22.66 -17.21 13.44
C ASP A 61 -21.35 -16.50 13.04
N LEU A 62 -21.35 -15.97 11.82
CA LEU A 62 -20.19 -15.28 11.22
C LEU A 62 -19.71 -14.06 12.04
N GLY A 63 -20.58 -13.44 12.84
CA GLY A 63 -20.19 -12.33 13.72
C GLY A 63 -19.33 -12.78 14.90
N THR A 64 -19.45 -14.05 15.30
CA THR A 64 -18.65 -14.67 16.38
C THR A 64 -17.51 -15.53 15.86
N LEU A 65 -17.39 -15.67 14.53
CA LEU A 65 -16.41 -16.53 13.91
C LEU A 65 -15.00 -15.99 14.15
N THR A 66 -14.18 -16.84 14.75
CA THR A 66 -12.75 -16.66 14.86
C THR A 66 -12.06 -17.78 14.11
N ALA A 67 -11.04 -17.43 13.33
CA ALA A 67 -10.25 -18.43 12.63
C ALA A 67 -8.80 -17.98 12.47
N SER A 68 -7.90 -18.93 12.31
CA SER A 68 -6.54 -18.68 11.85
C SER A 68 -6.07 -19.85 11.00
N GLY A 69 -5.23 -19.57 10.02
CA GLY A 69 -4.78 -20.62 9.13
C GLY A 69 -3.69 -20.19 8.17
N GLU A 70 -3.20 -21.19 7.44
CA GLU A 70 -2.30 -21.00 6.32
C GLU A 70 -2.88 -21.71 5.10
N LEU A 71 -3.07 -20.95 4.03
CA LEU A 71 -3.39 -21.47 2.71
C LEU A 71 -2.12 -21.54 1.88
N ARG A 72 -1.87 -22.68 1.23
CA ARG A 72 -0.72 -22.87 0.34
C ARG A 72 -1.22 -23.33 -1.02
N SER A 73 -0.65 -22.80 -2.08
CA SER A 73 -0.93 -23.26 -3.43
C SER A 73 0.35 -23.30 -4.25
N GLU A 74 0.58 -24.42 -4.94
CA GLU A 74 1.71 -24.57 -5.87
C GLU A 74 1.55 -23.66 -7.09
N HIS A 75 0.30 -23.39 -7.47
CA HIS A 75 -0.03 -22.58 -8.64
C HIS A 75 -1.43 -21.97 -8.51
N ILE A 76 -1.48 -20.65 -8.60
CA ILE A 76 -2.72 -19.90 -8.73
C ILE A 76 -2.76 -19.14 -10.04
N GLU A 77 -3.95 -19.10 -10.62
CA GLU A 77 -4.23 -18.25 -11.77
C GLU A 77 -5.45 -17.38 -11.45
N ILE A 78 -5.31 -16.07 -11.58
CA ILE A 78 -6.40 -15.15 -11.30
C ILE A 78 -6.58 -14.22 -12.50
N GLN A 79 -7.82 -14.11 -12.97
CA GLN A 79 -8.16 -13.30 -14.14
C GLN A 79 -9.40 -12.45 -13.86
N ASN A 80 -9.45 -11.27 -14.49
CA ASN A 80 -10.65 -10.40 -14.53
C ASN A 80 -11.14 -9.97 -13.14
N LEU A 81 -10.21 -9.74 -12.21
CA LEU A 81 -10.53 -9.12 -10.93
C LEU A 81 -10.40 -7.60 -11.06
N LYS A 82 -11.49 -6.90 -10.75
CA LYS A 82 -11.56 -5.44 -10.82
C LYS A 82 -10.46 -4.73 -10.04
N ALA A 83 -10.04 -5.28 -8.89
CA ALA A 83 -8.98 -4.69 -8.08
C ALA A 83 -7.63 -4.71 -8.83
N PHE A 84 -7.34 -5.81 -9.51
CA PHE A 84 -6.14 -5.95 -10.33
C PHE A 84 -6.24 -5.17 -11.64
N ASP A 85 -7.43 -5.04 -12.22
CA ASP A 85 -7.67 -4.12 -13.35
C ASP A 85 -7.42 -2.66 -12.97
N ALA A 86 -7.88 -2.24 -11.79
CA ALA A 86 -7.66 -0.91 -11.27
C ALA A 86 -6.17 -0.67 -10.98
N LEU A 87 -5.49 -1.66 -10.39
CA LEU A 87 -4.04 -1.62 -10.15
C LEU A 87 -3.25 -1.51 -11.46
N ALA A 88 -3.57 -2.35 -12.46
CA ALA A 88 -2.96 -2.34 -13.78
C ALA A 88 -3.12 -0.96 -14.46
N THR A 89 -4.31 -0.37 -14.35
CA THR A 89 -4.61 0.95 -14.92
C THR A 89 -3.83 2.05 -14.19
N ALA A 90 -3.79 2.01 -12.86
CA ALA A 90 -3.09 3.00 -12.04
C ALA A 90 -1.57 2.98 -12.28
N LEU A 91 -0.99 1.79 -12.39
CA LEU A 91 0.45 1.60 -12.62
C LEU A 91 0.83 1.55 -14.11
N LYS A 92 -0.14 1.68 -15.02
CA LYS A 92 0.04 1.55 -16.48
C LYS A 92 0.77 0.25 -16.88
N ASN A 93 0.42 -0.86 -16.22
CA ASN A 93 1.00 -2.16 -16.45
C ASN A 93 -0.08 -3.24 -16.63
N ASP A 94 -0.40 -3.55 -17.88
CA ASP A 94 -1.42 -4.55 -18.21
C ASP A 94 -1.09 -5.97 -17.76
N LYS A 95 0.19 -6.29 -17.49
CA LYS A 95 0.56 -7.61 -16.92
C LYS A 95 -0.10 -7.86 -15.57
N LEU A 96 -0.47 -6.80 -14.83
CA LEU A 96 -1.12 -6.91 -13.53
C LEU A 96 -2.58 -7.37 -13.61
N ARG A 97 -3.20 -7.37 -14.80
CA ARG A 97 -4.61 -7.82 -14.98
C ARG A 97 -4.78 -9.33 -14.87
N ARG A 98 -3.71 -10.08 -15.14
CA ARG A 98 -3.66 -11.54 -15.04
C ARG A 98 -2.55 -11.91 -14.08
N ILE A 99 -2.94 -12.65 -13.05
CA ILE A 99 -2.01 -13.13 -12.04
C ILE A 99 -1.77 -14.58 -12.33
N GLU A 100 -0.50 -14.92 -12.47
CA GLU A 100 -0.05 -16.30 -12.44
C GLU A 100 1.09 -16.34 -11.44
N ALA A 101 0.87 -17.02 -10.31
CA ALA A 101 1.86 -17.11 -9.25
C ALA A 101 2.05 -18.56 -8.82
N ARG A 102 3.26 -18.87 -8.36
CA ARG A 102 3.67 -20.19 -7.88
C ARG A 102 4.09 -20.09 -6.43
N ASP A 103 4.00 -21.22 -5.73
CA ASP A 103 4.46 -21.37 -4.34
C ASP A 103 3.90 -20.31 -3.39
N VAL A 104 2.61 -20.01 -3.54
CA VAL A 104 1.93 -18.97 -2.77
C VAL A 104 1.59 -19.52 -1.39
N ALA A 105 1.98 -18.79 -0.35
CA ALA A 105 1.63 -19.07 1.04
C ALA A 105 0.95 -17.84 1.68
N VAL A 106 -0.31 -18.00 2.05
CA VAL A 106 -1.14 -16.93 2.62
C VAL A 106 -1.51 -17.30 4.04
N ARG A 107 -1.03 -16.52 5.00
CA ARG A 107 -1.45 -16.64 6.40
C ARG A 107 -2.58 -15.65 6.66
N PHE A 108 -3.62 -16.12 7.32
CA PHE A 108 -4.79 -15.29 7.62
C PHE A 108 -5.31 -15.53 9.04
N ALA A 109 -6.05 -14.55 9.53
CA ALA A 109 -6.86 -14.66 10.72
C ALA A 109 -8.23 -14.02 10.47
N VAL A 110 -9.27 -14.54 11.10
CA VAL A 110 -10.61 -13.96 11.08
C VAL A 110 -10.98 -13.61 12.51
N ARG A 111 -11.40 -12.37 12.75
CA ARG A 111 -11.96 -11.89 14.02
C ARG A 111 -12.97 -10.79 13.74
N ASP A 112 -14.04 -10.75 14.53
CA ASP A 112 -15.08 -9.72 14.46
C ASP A 112 -15.63 -9.49 13.04
N GLY A 113 -15.82 -10.59 12.30
CA GLY A 113 -16.31 -10.53 10.93
C GLY A 113 -15.32 -9.93 9.91
N ARG A 114 -14.03 -9.87 10.23
CA ARG A 114 -12.98 -9.37 9.34
C ARG A 114 -11.85 -10.39 9.19
N VAL A 115 -11.52 -10.70 7.95
CA VAL A 115 -10.33 -11.47 7.57
C VAL A 115 -9.16 -10.51 7.47
N THR A 116 -8.11 -10.77 8.22
CA THR A 116 -6.79 -10.13 8.06
C THR A 116 -5.86 -11.10 7.38
N THR A 117 -5.26 -10.66 6.28
CA THR A 117 -4.26 -11.39 5.51
C THR A 117 -2.89 -10.80 5.82
N GLN A 118 -1.98 -11.64 6.31
CA GLN A 118 -0.59 -11.22 6.53
C GLN A 118 0.10 -10.95 5.19
N PRO A 119 1.08 -10.04 5.14
CA PRO A 119 1.85 -9.78 3.93
C PRO A 119 2.44 -11.07 3.34
N PHE A 120 2.26 -11.26 2.04
CA PHE A 120 2.82 -12.37 1.29
C PHE A 120 3.29 -11.91 -0.08
N ASP A 121 4.26 -12.63 -0.64
CA ASP A 121 4.86 -12.30 -1.92
C ASP A 121 4.17 -13.04 -3.07
N LEU A 122 3.99 -12.33 -4.17
CA LEU A 122 3.47 -12.81 -5.44
C LEU A 122 4.46 -12.43 -6.53
N GLN A 123 4.96 -13.43 -7.26
CA GLN A 123 5.79 -13.21 -8.43
C GLN A 123 4.93 -13.28 -9.70
N LEU A 124 4.81 -12.16 -10.40
CA LEU A 124 4.02 -11.99 -11.63
C LEU A 124 4.97 -11.77 -12.81
N GLY A 125 5.53 -12.85 -13.34
CA GLY A 125 6.59 -12.76 -14.35
C GLY A 125 7.82 -12.04 -13.80
N ASP A 126 8.11 -10.85 -14.31
CA ASP A 126 9.22 -9.98 -13.90
C ASP A 126 8.84 -8.96 -12.80
N VAL A 127 7.57 -8.94 -12.38
CA VAL A 127 7.05 -8.02 -11.36
C VAL A 127 6.91 -8.77 -10.03
N ALA A 128 7.49 -8.22 -8.96
CA ALA A 128 7.29 -8.73 -7.61
C ALA A 128 6.24 -7.88 -6.89
N VAL A 129 5.29 -8.51 -6.21
CA VAL A 129 4.23 -7.84 -5.45
C VAL A 129 4.21 -8.40 -4.04
N ASN A 130 4.36 -7.54 -3.04
CA ASN A 130 4.06 -7.89 -1.65
C ASN A 130 2.68 -7.35 -1.29
N LEU A 131 1.74 -8.22 -0.95
CA LEU A 131 0.33 -7.87 -0.71
C LEU A 131 -0.07 -8.27 0.71
N GLY A 132 -0.73 -7.36 1.43
CA GLY A 132 -1.33 -7.64 2.74
C GLY A 132 -2.55 -6.75 2.97
N GLY A 133 -3.40 -7.09 3.94
CA GLY A 133 -4.59 -6.28 4.18
C GLY A 133 -5.72 -6.99 4.88
N SER A 134 -6.94 -6.48 4.69
CA SER A 134 -8.13 -7.03 5.30
C SER A 134 -9.38 -6.96 4.41
N THR A 135 -10.29 -7.89 4.67
CA THR A 135 -11.61 -7.99 4.06
C THR A 135 -12.67 -8.15 5.15
N GLY A 136 -13.71 -7.32 5.14
CA GLY A 136 -14.87 -7.45 6.03
C GLY A 136 -15.97 -8.33 5.46
N LEU A 137 -16.86 -8.83 6.31
CA LEU A 137 -18.11 -9.50 5.94
C LEU A 137 -19.03 -8.62 5.09
N ASP A 138 -18.91 -7.30 5.25
CA ASP A 138 -19.57 -6.27 4.44
C ASP A 138 -18.90 -6.07 3.06
N GLN A 139 -17.92 -6.93 2.72
CA GLN A 139 -17.13 -6.90 1.49
C GLN A 139 -16.24 -5.65 1.35
N THR A 140 -16.08 -4.87 2.43
CA THR A 140 -15.11 -3.78 2.45
C THR A 140 -13.70 -4.35 2.44
N ILE A 141 -12.86 -3.81 1.56
CA ILE A 141 -11.47 -4.21 1.43
C ILE A 141 -10.56 -3.04 1.83
N ASP A 142 -9.46 -3.37 2.47
CA ASP A 142 -8.37 -2.43 2.81
C ASP A 142 -7.05 -3.20 2.71
N TYR A 143 -6.41 -3.10 1.54
CA TYR A 143 -5.16 -3.78 1.24
C TYR A 143 -4.07 -2.78 0.89
N THR A 144 -2.84 -3.15 1.21
CA THR A 144 -1.64 -2.48 0.75
C THR A 144 -0.84 -3.43 -0.12
N ALA A 145 -0.35 -2.91 -1.23
CA ALA A 145 0.50 -3.63 -2.15
C ALA A 145 1.78 -2.82 -2.38
N ARG A 146 2.93 -3.46 -2.23
CA ARG A 146 4.21 -2.94 -2.70
C ARG A 146 4.55 -3.65 -4.00
N VAL A 147 4.59 -2.89 -5.09
CA VAL A 147 4.84 -3.42 -6.44
C VAL A 147 6.23 -3.01 -6.88
N SER A 148 7.09 -3.99 -7.14
CA SER A 148 8.43 -3.79 -7.70
C SER A 148 8.41 -4.13 -9.19
N LEU A 149 8.59 -3.10 -10.00
CA LEU A 149 8.53 -3.12 -11.47
C LEU A 149 9.94 -2.95 -12.03
N PRO A 150 10.35 -3.75 -13.03
CA PRO A 150 11.53 -3.44 -13.82
C PRO A 150 11.21 -2.29 -14.78
N ASP A 151 11.99 -1.20 -14.71
CA ASP A 151 11.94 -0.09 -15.65
C ASP A 151 13.34 0.18 -16.21
N ASN A 152 13.56 -0.16 -17.48
CA ASN A 152 14.81 0.06 -18.22
C ASN A 152 16.10 -0.43 -17.52
N GLY A 153 16.02 -1.48 -16.69
CA GLY A 153 17.16 -2.05 -15.95
C GLY A 153 17.28 -1.55 -14.50
N ILE A 154 16.44 -0.61 -14.10
CA ILE A 154 16.31 -0.12 -12.73
C ILE A 154 15.04 -0.71 -12.10
N LEU A 155 15.12 -1.14 -10.84
CA LEU A 155 13.94 -1.55 -10.08
C LEU A 155 13.22 -0.32 -9.51
N GLN A 156 11.98 -0.11 -9.91
CA GLN A 156 11.08 0.88 -9.33
C GLN A 156 10.11 0.21 -8.37
N THR A 157 9.94 0.79 -7.19
CA THR A 157 8.99 0.29 -6.19
C THR A 157 7.90 1.33 -5.97
N VAL A 158 6.65 0.87 -6.00
CA VAL A 158 5.46 1.71 -5.80
C VAL A 158 4.60 1.08 -4.70
N ASP A 159 4.34 1.86 -3.66
CA ASP A 159 3.39 1.49 -2.61
C ASP A 159 1.98 1.96 -3.01
N VAL A 160 1.02 1.03 -2.90
CA VAL A 160 -0.35 1.18 -3.39
C VAL A 160 -1.33 0.78 -2.30
N GLY A 161 -2.33 1.63 -2.05
CA GLY A 161 -3.52 1.31 -1.26
C GLY A 161 -4.66 0.84 -2.17
N ILE A 162 -5.36 -0.20 -1.75
CA ILE A 162 -6.51 -0.78 -2.45
C ILE A 162 -7.67 -0.86 -1.44
N GLY A 163 -8.57 0.12 -1.51
CA GLY A 163 -9.74 0.23 -0.66
C GLY A 163 -11.06 -0.02 -1.39
N GLY A 164 -12.18 0.29 -0.73
CA GLY A 164 -13.52 0.19 -1.33
C GLY A 164 -14.14 -1.19 -1.12
N THR A 165 -14.68 -1.79 -2.17
CA THR A 165 -15.25 -3.15 -2.15
C THR A 165 -14.69 -4.00 -3.29
N PHE A 166 -14.84 -5.32 -3.25
CA PHE A 166 -14.43 -6.18 -4.39
C PHE A 166 -15.12 -5.81 -5.71
N THR A 167 -16.35 -5.29 -5.64
CA THR A 167 -17.13 -4.90 -6.83
C THR A 167 -16.84 -3.48 -7.31
N ASP A 168 -16.35 -2.61 -6.43
CA ASP A 168 -15.99 -1.22 -6.68
C ASP A 168 -14.70 -0.85 -5.91
N PRO A 169 -13.54 -1.34 -6.38
CA PRO A 169 -12.27 -1.10 -5.71
C PRO A 169 -11.76 0.31 -6.03
N LYS A 170 -11.13 0.95 -5.04
CA LYS A 170 -10.49 2.26 -5.17
C LYS A 170 -9.00 2.11 -4.94
N VAL A 171 -8.21 2.53 -5.91
CA VAL A 171 -6.75 2.45 -5.85
C VAL A 171 -6.16 3.83 -5.57
N SER A 172 -5.35 3.93 -4.53
CA SER A 172 -4.56 5.13 -4.20
C SER A 172 -3.08 4.82 -4.34
N LEU A 173 -2.37 5.62 -5.13
CA LEU A 173 -0.93 5.52 -5.27
C LEU A 173 -0.26 6.50 -4.31
N ASP A 174 0.68 6.04 -3.49
CA ASP A 174 1.57 6.95 -2.77
C ASP A 174 2.70 7.42 -3.70
N VAL A 175 2.31 8.31 -4.61
CA VAL A 175 3.15 8.81 -5.72
C VAL A 175 4.41 9.55 -5.24
N LYS A 176 4.47 9.93 -3.95
CA LYS A 176 5.62 10.67 -3.39
C LYS A 176 6.90 9.84 -3.40
N GLN A 177 6.84 8.57 -2.99
CA GLN A 177 8.02 7.70 -3.02
C GLN A 177 8.37 7.23 -4.43
N ALA A 178 7.38 6.98 -5.29
CA ALA A 178 7.63 6.58 -6.67
C ALA A 178 8.30 7.69 -7.51
N ALA A 179 7.87 8.95 -7.32
CA ALA A 179 8.49 10.10 -7.99
C ALA A 179 9.88 10.41 -7.40
N GLU A 180 10.06 10.35 -6.08
CA GLU A 180 11.37 10.55 -5.44
C GLU A 180 12.38 9.47 -5.83
N GLN A 181 11.94 8.21 -5.94
CA GLN A 181 12.81 7.10 -6.34
C GLN A 181 13.13 7.12 -7.83
N ALA A 182 12.17 7.47 -8.70
CA ALA A 182 12.43 7.67 -10.12
C ALA A 182 13.41 8.83 -10.36
N VAL A 183 13.29 9.93 -9.61
CA VAL A 183 14.25 11.05 -9.68
C VAL A 183 15.62 10.64 -9.15
N LYS A 184 15.70 9.94 -8.00
CA LYS A 184 16.98 9.42 -7.48
C LYS A 184 17.67 8.51 -8.48
N ASN A 185 16.94 7.59 -9.10
CA ASN A 185 17.54 6.62 -10.01
C ASN A 185 18.02 7.25 -11.33
N VAL A 186 17.30 8.24 -11.87
CA VAL A 186 17.75 9.00 -13.06
C VAL A 186 18.98 9.87 -12.73
N VAL A 187 19.03 10.42 -11.52
CA VAL A 187 20.18 11.16 -11.01
C VAL A 187 21.36 10.21 -10.78
N ASP A 188 21.15 9.02 -10.24
CA ASP A 188 22.19 8.00 -10.02
C ASP A 188 22.73 7.42 -11.34
N GLU A 189 21.90 7.24 -12.37
CA GLU A 189 22.37 6.87 -13.72
C GLU A 189 23.20 7.98 -14.39
N GLN A 190 22.82 9.24 -14.21
CA GLN A 190 23.62 10.37 -14.69
C GLN A 190 24.91 10.51 -13.87
N ILE A 191 24.86 10.30 -12.56
CA ILE A 191 26.04 10.29 -11.69
C ILE A 191 26.97 9.13 -12.06
N GLN A 192 26.48 7.91 -12.34
CA GLN A 192 27.32 6.78 -12.78
C GLN A 192 27.93 7.00 -14.16
N LYS A 193 27.22 7.65 -15.09
CA LYS A 193 27.79 8.07 -16.38
C LYS A 193 28.82 9.19 -16.26
N LEU A 194 28.76 9.99 -15.20
CA LEU A 194 29.66 11.13 -14.94
C LEU A 194 30.82 10.78 -13.98
N THR A 195 30.74 9.69 -13.22
CA THR A 195 31.75 9.26 -12.23
C THR A 195 32.68 8.16 -12.73
N GLY A 196 32.53 7.75 -14.00
CA GLY A 196 33.37 6.76 -14.67
C GLY A 196 34.70 7.26 -15.25
N SER A 197 35.33 8.29 -14.69
CA SER A 197 36.71 8.66 -15.04
C SER A 197 37.47 9.25 -13.86
N GLU A 198 38.62 8.63 -13.58
CA GLU A 198 39.70 8.98 -12.64
C GLU A 198 39.84 10.47 -12.26
N SER A 199 39.88 10.71 -10.94
CA SER A 199 40.89 11.51 -10.20
C SER A 199 40.27 12.34 -9.06
N LEU A 200 40.03 11.76 -7.87
CA LEU A 200 39.50 12.53 -6.72
C LEU A 200 40.00 12.00 -5.37
N SER A 201 41.28 12.24 -5.06
CA SER A 201 41.76 12.19 -3.67
C SER A 201 41.89 13.59 -3.04
N ASP A 202 42.02 14.65 -3.86
CA ASP A 202 42.25 16.02 -3.38
C ASP A 202 40.97 16.88 -3.26
N GLU A 203 39.85 16.45 -3.83
CA GLU A 203 38.57 17.20 -3.79
C GLU A 203 37.69 16.86 -2.57
N ILE A 204 37.87 15.69 -1.95
CA ILE A 204 37.11 15.29 -0.75
C ILE A 204 37.47 16.19 0.45
N ALA A 205 38.73 16.61 0.55
CA ALA A 205 39.18 17.53 1.60
C ALA A 205 38.59 18.95 1.43
N LYS A 206 38.35 19.39 0.19
CA LYS A 206 37.70 20.69 -0.11
C LYS A 206 36.19 20.67 0.11
N GLN A 207 35.52 19.54 -0.11
CA GLN A 207 34.08 19.45 0.10
C GLN A 207 33.67 19.43 1.59
N ALA A 208 34.50 18.89 2.48
CA ALA A 208 34.23 18.93 3.92
C ALA A 208 34.27 20.36 4.50
N GLU A 209 35.04 21.25 3.88
CA GLU A 209 35.10 22.68 4.25
C GLU A 209 33.92 23.47 3.63
N ASN A 210 33.48 23.10 2.41
CA ASN A 210 32.27 23.68 1.80
C ASN A 210 30.97 23.28 2.51
N LEU A 211 30.87 22.07 3.06
CA LEU A 211 29.70 21.61 3.84
C LEU A 211 29.45 22.44 5.12
N ARG A 212 30.49 23.05 5.71
CA ARG A 212 30.33 24.00 6.82
C ARG A 212 29.83 25.38 6.36
N SER A 213 30.12 25.78 5.12
CA SER A 213 29.61 27.03 4.53
C SER A 213 28.23 26.87 3.85
N GLU A 214 27.78 25.63 3.60
CA GLU A 214 26.46 25.33 3.03
C GLU A 214 25.36 25.22 4.10
N ALA A 215 25.72 24.87 5.34
CA ALA A 215 24.83 24.98 6.51
C ALA A 215 24.40 26.44 6.79
N GLU A 216 25.21 27.43 6.41
CA GLU A 216 24.83 28.86 6.47
C GLU A 216 23.96 29.31 5.28
N ARG A 217 23.89 28.54 4.17
CA ARG A 217 23.10 28.89 2.95
C ARG A 217 21.73 28.21 2.86
N ALA A 218 21.52 27.11 3.57
CA ALA A 218 20.21 26.42 3.61
C ALA A 218 19.12 27.20 4.37
N ASP A 219 19.51 28.23 5.11
CA ASP A 219 18.64 28.95 6.04
C ASP A 219 17.78 30.06 5.37
N ASN A 220 18.33 30.74 4.35
CA ASN A 220 17.59 31.79 3.63
C ASN A 220 16.61 31.23 2.57
N ASN A 221 16.90 30.06 1.98
CA ASN A 221 16.11 29.49 0.89
C ASN A 221 14.73 28.97 1.34
N LEU A 222 14.60 28.46 2.57
CA LEU A 222 13.33 27.92 3.08
C LEU A 222 12.30 29.03 3.32
N ILE A 223 12.74 30.15 3.91
CA ILE A 223 11.88 31.32 4.17
C ILE A 223 11.55 32.04 2.87
N GLU A 224 12.50 32.17 1.93
CA GLU A 224 12.24 32.75 0.61
C GLU A 224 11.25 31.91 -0.21
N ALA A 225 11.38 30.58 -0.22
CA ALA A 225 10.42 29.69 -0.89
C ALA A 225 9.01 29.79 -0.28
N ALA A 226 8.90 29.88 1.06
CA ALA A 226 7.63 30.06 1.74
C ALA A 226 6.97 31.42 1.41
N ARG A 227 7.78 32.49 1.31
CA ARG A 227 7.32 33.82 0.87
C ARG A 227 6.86 33.82 -0.58
N GLU A 228 7.57 33.12 -1.46
CA GLU A 228 7.19 33.01 -2.87
C GLU A 228 5.86 32.25 -3.04
N GLN A 229 5.66 31.17 -2.29
CA GLN A 229 4.39 30.43 -2.30
C GLN A 229 3.23 31.25 -1.71
N ARG A 230 3.47 32.02 -0.64
CA ARG A 230 2.48 32.98 -0.13
C ARG A 230 2.08 33.97 -1.21
N THR A 231 3.04 34.58 -1.92
CA THR A 231 2.73 35.56 -2.98
C THR A 231 1.88 34.93 -4.08
N LYS A 232 2.24 33.74 -4.56
CA LYS A 232 1.46 33.00 -5.57
C LYS A 232 0.04 32.66 -5.09
N LEU A 233 -0.13 32.28 -3.82
CA LEU A 233 -1.45 31.98 -3.23
C LEU A 233 -2.32 33.24 -3.13
N VAL A 234 -1.75 34.36 -2.71
CA VAL A 234 -2.46 35.63 -2.57
C VAL A 234 -2.84 36.21 -3.93
N GLU A 235 -1.96 36.13 -4.94
CA GLU A 235 -2.23 36.57 -6.31
C GLU A 235 -3.34 35.72 -6.96
N ALA A 236 -3.28 34.40 -6.81
CA ALA A 236 -4.32 33.50 -7.32
C ALA A 236 -5.68 33.78 -6.66
N ALA A 237 -5.69 34.11 -5.37
CA ALA A 237 -6.91 34.39 -4.61
C ALA A 237 -7.45 35.82 -4.81
N ALA A 238 -6.60 36.78 -5.21
CA ALA A 238 -7.02 38.17 -5.46
C ALA A 238 -8.07 38.26 -6.57
N SER A 239 -7.98 37.39 -7.59
CA SER A 239 -8.96 37.29 -8.67
C SER A 239 -10.34 36.78 -8.22
N LYS A 240 -10.44 36.17 -7.03
CA LYS A 240 -11.65 35.54 -6.49
C LYS A 240 -12.40 36.39 -5.45
N GLY A 241 -11.96 37.64 -5.23
CA GLY A 241 -12.61 38.61 -4.36
C GLY A 241 -11.91 38.82 -3.01
N ALA A 242 -12.28 39.90 -2.31
CA ALA A 242 -11.57 40.40 -1.14
C ALA A 242 -11.51 39.39 0.03
N LEU A 243 -12.55 38.57 0.23
CA LEU A 243 -12.56 37.54 1.26
C LEU A 243 -11.63 36.36 0.95
N ALA A 244 -11.53 35.96 -0.33
CA ALA A 244 -10.61 34.90 -0.75
C ALA A 244 -9.15 35.36 -0.62
N LYS A 245 -8.87 36.63 -0.96
CA LYS A 245 -7.56 37.25 -0.76
C LYS A 245 -7.15 37.25 0.73
N LEU A 246 -8.04 37.68 1.63
CA LEU A 246 -7.76 37.73 3.06
C LEU A 246 -7.53 36.33 3.67
N ALA A 247 -8.27 35.32 3.20
CA ALA A 247 -8.06 33.93 3.62
C ALA A 247 -6.71 33.38 3.13
N ALA A 248 -6.31 33.70 1.90
CA ALA A 248 -5.01 33.30 1.34
C ALA A 248 -3.83 34.01 2.02
N GLU A 249 -3.99 35.30 2.38
CA GLU A 249 -3.00 36.04 3.15
C GLU A 249 -2.76 35.36 4.50
N LYS A 250 -3.83 35.03 5.23
CA LYS A 250 -3.74 34.37 6.54
C LYS A 250 -3.13 32.96 6.47
N ALA A 251 -3.44 32.20 5.42
CA ALA A 251 -2.86 30.88 5.19
C ALA A 251 -1.37 30.95 4.82
N GLY A 252 -1.01 31.91 3.94
CA GLY A 252 0.38 32.15 3.56
C GLY A 252 1.24 32.69 4.71
N ASP A 253 0.69 33.56 5.56
CA ASP A 253 1.38 34.04 6.77
C ASP A 253 1.70 32.90 7.74
N LYS A 254 0.81 31.91 7.85
CA LYS A 254 1.04 30.72 8.68
C LYS A 254 2.16 29.84 8.10
N LEU A 255 2.20 29.65 6.78
CA LEU A 255 3.28 28.92 6.09
C LEU A 255 4.65 29.59 6.30
N VAL A 256 4.72 30.92 6.19
CA VAL A 256 5.96 31.68 6.45
C VAL A 256 6.39 31.55 7.91
N SER A 257 5.46 31.65 8.86
CA SER A 257 5.76 31.50 10.29
C SER A 257 6.24 30.10 10.67
N GLU A 258 5.71 29.05 10.04
CA GLU A 258 6.16 27.67 10.26
C GLU A 258 7.56 27.42 9.66
N ALA A 259 7.84 27.99 8.49
CA ALA A 259 9.17 27.97 7.89
C ALA A 259 10.20 28.72 8.76
N GLU A 260 9.84 29.88 9.32
CA GLU A 260 10.68 30.63 10.25
C GLU A 260 10.98 29.85 11.54
N LYS A 261 9.99 29.11 12.07
CA LYS A 261 10.19 28.24 13.25
C LYS A 261 11.07 27.03 12.95
N GLN A 262 10.91 26.42 11.79
CA GLN A 262 11.76 25.30 11.37
C GLN A 262 13.21 25.76 11.14
N ALA A 263 13.41 26.91 10.49
CA ALA A 263 14.73 27.52 10.34
C ALA A 263 15.37 27.82 11.71
N ALA A 264 14.61 28.37 12.66
CA ALA A 264 15.09 28.63 14.02
C ALA A 264 15.46 27.35 14.79
N ASN A 265 14.71 26.26 14.63
CA ASN A 265 15.03 24.97 15.26
C ASN A 265 16.28 24.33 14.65
N LEU A 266 16.44 24.41 13.33
CA LEU A 266 17.64 23.90 12.64
C LEU A 266 18.90 24.67 13.07
N LYS A 267 18.81 25.95 13.43
CA LYS A 267 19.90 26.71 14.06
C LYS A 267 20.22 26.31 15.49
N ALA A 268 19.25 25.79 16.23
CA ALA A 268 19.45 25.37 17.61
C ALA A 268 20.06 23.96 17.71
N GLU A 269 19.94 23.16 16.65
CA GLU A 269 20.47 21.80 16.54
C GLU A 269 21.83 21.71 15.81
N ALA A 270 22.33 22.83 15.27
CA ALA A 270 23.65 22.97 14.63
C ALA A 270 24.69 23.57 15.60
#